data_AF-A0A259HKL0-F1
#
_entry.id   AF-A0A259HKL0-F1
#
_cell.length_a   1.000
_cell.length_b   1.000
_cell.length_c   1.000
_cell.angle_alpha   90.00
_cell.angle_beta   90.00
_cell.angle_gamma   90.00
#
_symmetry.space_group_name_H-M   'P 1'
#
loop_
_entity.id
_entity.type
_entity.pdbx_description
1 polymer ?
#
loop_
_entity_poly.entity_id
_entity_poly.type
_entity_poly.pdbx_seq_one_letter_code
_entity_poly.pdbx_strand_id
1 'polypeptide(L)'
;MGLSAEAIREGLDFIAARNSSLAGAIKRVGYPEPRIRATGYGTLLRTIVGQQVSVAAAASVWNKMEALLGEDMPPHDLLAADFDSLRAC
;
A
#
# COMPACT_ATOMS: atom_id res chain seq x y z
N MET A 1 -5.52 -12.08 1.44
CA MET A 1 -6.32 -12.40 0.24
C MET A 1 -6.04 -11.35 -0.82
N GLY A 2 -5.71 -11.76 -2.03
CA GLY A 2 -5.50 -10.86 -3.17
C GLY A 2 -5.89 -11.57 -4.46
N LEU A 3 -6.13 -10.81 -5.53
CA LEU A 3 -6.43 -11.39 -6.84
C LEU A 3 -5.16 -12.02 -7.43
N SER A 4 -5.29 -13.16 -8.08
CA SER A 4 -4.21 -13.73 -8.89
C SER A 4 -4.00 -12.90 -10.17
N ALA A 5 -2.83 -13.03 -10.80
CA ALA A 5 -2.58 -12.40 -12.09
C ALA A 5 -3.59 -12.84 -13.17
N GLU A 6 -4.00 -14.12 -13.12
CA GLU A 6 -5.06 -14.67 -13.98
C GLU A 6 -6.39 -13.93 -13.79
N ALA A 7 -6.85 -13.81 -12.54
CA ALA A 7 -8.11 -13.14 -12.23
C ALA A 7 -8.10 -11.65 -12.60
N ILE A 8 -6.94 -10.98 -12.46
CA ILE A 8 -6.76 -9.59 -12.90
C ILE A 8 -6.90 -9.51 -14.42
N ARG A 9 -6.24 -10.40 -15.17
CA ARG A 9 -6.30 -10.41 -16.63
C ARG A 9 -7.71 -10.67 -17.12
N GLU A 10 -8.36 -11.73 -16.65
CA GLU A 10 -9.74 -12.09 -17.02
C GLU A 10 -10.71 -10.93 -16.76
N GLY A 11 -10.63 -10.30 -15.59
CA GLY A 11 -11.47 -9.17 -15.24
C GLY A 11 -11.23 -7.95 -16.12
N LEU A 12 -9.96 -7.63 -16.41
CA LEU A 12 -9.61 -6.50 -17.27
C LEU A 12 -10.02 -6.73 -18.73
N ASP A 13 -9.87 -7.95 -19.25
CA ASP A 13 -10.31 -8.32 -20.60
C ASP A 13 -11.82 -8.22 -20.74
N PHE A 14 -12.56 -8.68 -19.73
CA PHE A 14 -14.01 -8.55 -19.70
C PHE A 14 -14.48 -7.09 -19.78
N ILE A 15 -13.81 -6.17 -19.07
CA ILE A 15 -14.14 -4.74 -19.10
C ILE A 15 -13.66 -4.11 -20.42
N ALA A 16 -12.48 -4.47 -20.92
CA ALA A 16 -11.90 -3.93 -22.14
C ALA A 16 -12.75 -4.24 -23.38
N ALA A 17 -13.41 -5.40 -23.42
CA ALA A 17 -14.38 -5.74 -24.46
C ALA A 17 -15.56 -4.75 -24.57
N ARG A 18 -15.80 -3.95 -23.52
CA ARG A 18 -16.91 -2.97 -23.43
C ARG A 18 -16.43 -1.53 -23.31
N ASN A 19 -15.13 -1.30 -23.13
CA ASN A 19 -14.55 0.03 -22.94
C ASN A 19 -13.27 0.18 -23.77
N SER A 20 -13.36 0.93 -24.87
CA SER A 20 -12.25 1.18 -25.79
C SER A 20 -11.08 1.93 -25.15
N SER A 21 -11.36 2.79 -24.16
CA SER A 21 -10.31 3.49 -23.41
C SER A 21 -9.50 2.52 -22.56
N LEU A 22 -10.17 1.56 -21.89
CA LEU A 22 -9.49 0.52 -21.11
C LEU A 22 -8.70 -0.44 -22.02
N ALA A 23 -9.29 -0.88 -23.14
CA ALA A 23 -8.57 -1.69 -24.13
C ALA A 23 -7.31 -0.96 -24.64
N GLY A 24 -7.42 0.34 -24.89
CA GLY A 24 -6.28 1.18 -25.26
C GLY A 24 -5.24 1.30 -24.14
N ALA A 25 -5.67 1.43 -22.88
CA ALA A 25 -4.76 1.48 -21.74
C ALA A 25 -3.96 0.18 -21.58
N ILE A 26 -4.63 -0.98 -21.62
CA ILE A 26 -3.97 -2.29 -21.53
C ILE A 26 -2.94 -2.47 -22.65
N LYS A 27 -3.26 -2.07 -23.89
CA LYS A 27 -2.30 -2.10 -25.00
C LYS A 27 -1.07 -1.21 -24.78
N ARG A 28 -1.21 -0.08 -24.08
CA ARG A 28 -0.12 0.86 -23.82
C ARG A 28 0.77 0.46 -22.64
N VAL A 29 0.17 -0.04 -21.55
CA VAL A 29 0.89 -0.24 -20.27
C VAL A 29 0.88 -1.68 -19.77
N GLY A 30 0.22 -2.61 -20.46
CA GLY A 30 0.09 -4.00 -20.06
C GLY A 30 -0.93 -4.23 -18.93
N TYR A 31 -0.96 -5.46 -18.42
CA TYR A 31 -1.76 -5.82 -17.25
C TYR A 31 -0.98 -5.49 -15.97
N PRO A 32 -1.65 -5.00 -14.91
CA PRO A 32 -1.00 -4.74 -13.64
C PRO A 32 -0.72 -6.06 -12.91
N GLU A 33 0.39 -6.09 -12.19
CA GLU A 33 0.70 -7.18 -11.27
C GLU A 33 -0.23 -7.18 -10.04
N PRO A 34 -0.48 -8.35 -9.43
CA PRO A 34 -1.15 -8.45 -8.13
C PRO A 34 -0.51 -7.57 -7.06
N ARG A 35 -1.33 -6.75 -6.39
CA ARG A 35 -0.89 -5.93 -5.25
C ARG A 35 -1.23 -6.64 -3.95
N ILE A 36 -0.38 -7.59 -3.55
CA ILE A 36 -0.55 -8.38 -2.34
C ILE A 36 0.39 -7.85 -1.25
N ARG A 37 -0.15 -7.64 -0.05
CA ARG A 37 0.63 -7.34 1.16
C ARG A 37 0.33 -8.41 2.22
N ALA A 38 1.32 -8.67 3.08
CA ALA A 38 1.13 -9.52 4.25
C ALA A 38 -0.02 -8.97 5.11
N THR A 39 -0.83 -9.84 5.69
CA THR A 39 -1.87 -9.43 6.64
C THR A 39 -1.23 -9.06 7.97
N GLY A 40 -1.91 -8.20 8.74
CA GLY A 40 -1.55 -7.95 10.14
C GLY A 40 -1.32 -6.47 10.45
N TYR A 41 -0.85 -6.25 11.68
CA TYR A 41 -0.70 -4.95 12.30
C TYR A 41 0.20 -4.00 11.49
N GLY A 42 1.41 -4.41 11.11
CA GLY A 42 2.34 -3.54 10.38
C GLY A 42 1.77 -3.05 9.05
N THR A 43 1.09 -3.92 8.30
CA THR A 43 0.44 -3.53 7.04
C THR A 43 -0.74 -2.58 7.25
N LEU A 44 -1.52 -2.77 8.32
CA LEU A 44 -2.59 -1.85 8.69
C LEU A 44 -2.02 -0.47 9.05
N LEU A 45 -0.98 -0.42 9.87
CA LEU A 45 -0.33 0.82 10.28
C LEU A 45 0.28 1.55 9.08
N ARG A 46 0.97 0.82 8.19
CA ARG A 46 1.51 1.39 6.94
C ARG A 46 0.42 1.91 6.00
N THR A 47 -0.78 1.32 6.08
CA THR A 47 -1.94 1.80 5.33
C THR A 47 -2.48 3.10 5.91
N ILE A 48 -2.51 3.25 7.24
CA ILE A 48 -2.91 4.49 7.93
C ILE A 48 -1.91 5.62 7.63
N VAL A 49 -0.61 5.37 7.79
CA VAL A 49 0.45 6.36 7.53
C VAL A 49 0.42 6.87 6.08
N GLY A 50 0.03 6.01 5.14
CA GLY A 50 -0.06 6.37 3.72
C GLY A 50 -1.31 7.13 3.30
N GLN A 51 -2.26 7.41 4.21
CA GLN A 51 -3.50 8.07 3.86
C GLN A 51 -3.27 9.54 3.46
N GLN A 52 -3.84 9.93 2.32
CA GLN A 52 -3.83 11.30 1.78
C GLN A 52 -2.43 11.90 1.52
N VAL A 53 -1.39 11.08 1.46
CA VAL A 53 -0.01 11.51 1.20
C VAL A 53 0.60 10.77 0.02
N SER A 54 1.69 11.30 -0.53
CA SER A 54 2.43 10.63 -1.60
C SER A 54 3.15 9.38 -1.09
N VAL A 55 3.53 8.47 -2.00
CA VAL A 55 4.34 7.29 -1.66
C VAL A 55 5.65 7.69 -0.99
N ALA A 56 6.30 8.75 -1.46
CA ALA A 56 7.55 9.25 -0.90
C ALA A 56 7.37 9.84 0.50
N ALA A 57 6.29 10.59 0.73
CA ALA A 57 5.98 11.14 2.05
C ALA A 57 5.65 10.02 3.06
N ALA A 58 4.83 9.05 2.66
CA ALA A 58 4.52 7.88 3.49
C ALA A 58 5.78 7.09 3.87
N ALA A 59 6.70 6.89 2.91
CA ALA A 59 7.98 6.24 3.16
C ALA A 59 8.85 7.05 4.11
N SER A 60 8.89 8.38 3.97
CA SER A 60 9.65 9.25 4.89
C SER A 60 9.15 9.16 6.32
N VAL A 61 7.83 9.19 6.55
CA VAL A 61 7.24 9.05 7.89
C VAL A 61 7.52 7.66 8.44
N TRP A 62 7.32 6.63 7.63
CA TRP A 62 7.58 5.24 8.00
C TRP A 62 9.01 5.01 8.48
N ASN A 63 10.01 5.50 7.72
CA ASN A 63 11.42 5.36 8.09
C ASN A 63 11.75 6.04 9.43
N LYS A 64 11.10 7.17 9.74
CA LYS A 64 11.30 7.85 11.03
C LYS A 64 10.59 7.12 12.17
N MET A 65 9.43 6.51 11.92
CA MET A 65 8.78 5.64 12.89
C MET A 65 9.61 4.40 13.17
N GLU A 66 10.22 3.77 12.15
CA GLU A 66 11.16 2.65 12.32
C GLU A 66 12.40 3.09 13.12
N ALA A 67 12.93 4.30 12.87
CA ALA A 67 14.05 4.82 13.65
C ALA A 67 13.69 5.09 15.13
N LEU A 68 12.43 5.44 15.41
CA LEU A 68 11.93 5.72 16.77
C LEU A 68 11.55 4.43 17.52
N LEU A 69 10.91 3.47 16.84
CA LEU A 69 10.22 2.32 17.45
C LEU A 69 10.86 0.96 17.09
N GLY A 70 11.89 0.95 16.24
CA GLY A 70 12.50 -0.26 15.69
C GLY A 70 11.78 -0.81 14.45
N GLU A 71 12.47 -1.66 13.68
CA GLU A 71 11.96 -2.24 12.42
C GLU A 71 10.67 -3.06 12.61
N ASP A 72 10.55 -3.79 13.72
CA ASP A 72 9.37 -4.61 14.02
C ASP A 72 8.17 -3.78 14.53
N MET A 73 8.42 -2.51 14.90
CA MET A 73 7.46 -1.57 15.45
C MET A 73 6.44 -2.22 16.41
N PRO A 74 6.88 -2.75 17.56
CA PRO A 74 6.00 -3.52 18.43
C PRO A 74 4.78 -2.68 18.88
N PRO A 75 3.55 -3.23 18.89
CA PRO A 75 2.36 -2.45 19.23
C PRO A 75 2.42 -1.79 20.61
N HIS A 76 3.09 -2.43 21.58
CA HIS A 76 3.23 -1.87 22.92
C HIS A 76 4.15 -0.65 22.95
N ASP A 77 5.20 -0.63 22.13
CA ASP A 77 6.11 0.51 22.01
C ASP A 77 5.42 1.68 21.30
N LEU A 78 4.63 1.42 20.26
CA LEU A 78 3.79 2.45 19.64
C LEU A 78 2.81 3.07 20.64
N LEU A 79 2.16 2.26 21.48
CA LEU A 79 1.20 2.72 22.48
C LEU A 79 1.86 3.47 23.64
N ALA A 80 3.13 3.16 23.94
CA ALA A 80 3.92 3.82 24.97
C ALA A 80 4.55 5.14 24.50
N ALA A 81 4.71 5.34 23.19
CA ALA A 81 5.26 6.56 22.62
C ALA A 81 4.32 7.76 22.83
N ASP A 82 4.90 8.92 23.14
CA ASP A 82 4.13 10.15 23.27
C ASP A 82 3.74 10.71 21.88
N PHE A 83 2.66 11.48 21.84
CA PHE A 83 2.13 12.00 20.57
C PHE A 83 3.06 12.99 19.87
N ASP A 84 3.90 13.73 20.59
CA ASP A 84 4.77 14.72 19.97
C ASP A 84 5.95 14.04 19.27
N SER A 85 6.49 12.98 19.87
CA SER A 85 7.46 12.09 19.20
C SER A 85 6.88 11.47 17.93
N LEU A 86 5.64 10.95 17.99
CA LEU A 86 4.98 10.38 16.81
C LEU A 86 4.67 11.42 15.73
N ARG A 87 4.37 12.67 16.09
CA ARG A 87 4.16 13.78 15.12
C ARG A 87 5.45 14.27 14.48
N ALA A 88 6.60 14.07 15.12
CA ALA A 88 7.90 14.43 14.57
C ALA A 88 8.39 13.44 13.49
N CYS A 89 7.80 12.24 13.45
CA CYS A 89 7.93 11.28 12.36
C CYS A 89 7.27 11.82 11.08
#